data_AF-A0A352XNC7-F1
#
_entry.id   AF-A0A352XNC7-F1
#
_cell.length_a   1.000
_cell.length_b   1.000
_cell.length_c   1.000
_cell.angle_alpha   90.00
_cell.angle_beta   90.00
_cell.angle_gamma   90.00
#
_symmetry.space_group_name_H-M   'P 1'
#
loop_
_entity.id
_entity.type
_entity.pdbx_description
1 polymer ?
#
loop_
_entity_poly.entity_id
_entity_poly.type
_entity_poly.pdbx_seq_one_letter_code
_entity_poly.pdbx_strand_id
1 'polypeptide(L)'
;ARLPWQAGAAFFFRHLLDGDPASNTLSWRWVAGLQTPGKTYLARRSNLEKYMDPEQISSLSNGLAAFENPQSLPPELVGKSPMTCTNEQVDTLTLSDGDGLWIHEEDLAVENSPLAKHVFSTVLVTADVDSWKNHAFPNSKIDWISAALHDAGIRAEQHWQVSTRVETKVAHVNMILQWAKFHNLQQVVTLRPDVGPLNDSLPALHASLVDAGIRLILIDRPEDLQIRQFASGGFFQFWKLTQKKLFADSIASVSSKPQQLWIDFPQ
;
A
#
# COMPACT_ATOMS: atom_id res chain seq x y z
N ALA A 1 -25.58 16.70 -7.94
CA ALA A 1 -25.62 15.25 -7.66
C ALA A 1 -25.23 15.01 -6.21
N ARG A 2 -25.91 14.11 -5.49
CA ARG A 2 -25.53 13.69 -4.13
C ARG A 2 -24.71 12.40 -4.27
N LEU A 3 -23.39 12.52 -4.35
CA LEU A 3 -22.50 11.35 -4.47
C LEU A 3 -21.97 10.96 -3.08
N PRO A 4 -21.89 9.64 -2.78
CA PRO A 4 -21.25 9.16 -1.57
C PRO A 4 -19.74 9.34 -1.67
N TRP A 5 -19.06 9.55 -0.53
CA TRP A 5 -17.60 9.74 -0.50
C TRP A 5 -16.84 8.54 -1.08
N GLN A 6 -17.42 7.34 -0.95
CA GLN A 6 -16.92 6.08 -1.52
C GLN A 6 -16.74 6.15 -3.03
N ALA A 7 -17.56 6.93 -3.74
CA ALA A 7 -17.42 7.11 -5.18
C ALA A 7 -16.12 7.83 -5.54
N GLY A 8 -15.73 8.82 -4.74
CA GLY A 8 -14.44 9.50 -4.86
C GLY A 8 -13.27 8.56 -4.57
N ALA A 9 -13.37 7.80 -3.48
CA ALA A 9 -12.36 6.81 -3.11
C ALA A 9 -12.18 5.75 -4.20
N ALA A 10 -13.27 5.21 -4.74
CA ALA A 10 -13.23 4.22 -5.81
C ALA A 10 -12.61 4.80 -7.09
N PHE A 11 -12.98 6.03 -7.47
CA PHE A 11 -12.40 6.71 -8.63
C PHE A 11 -10.89 6.91 -8.48
N PHE A 12 -10.43 7.42 -7.33
CA PHE A 12 -9.01 7.66 -7.10
C PHE A 12 -8.22 6.35 -7.05
N PHE A 13 -8.69 5.35 -6.33
CA PHE A 13 -8.00 4.05 -6.27
C PHE A 13 -7.89 3.38 -7.64
N ARG A 14 -8.93 3.54 -8.47
CA ARG A 14 -8.93 3.05 -9.85
C ARG A 14 -7.87 3.71 -10.73
N HIS A 15 -7.61 5.01 -10.54
CA HIS A 15 -6.84 5.81 -11.51
C HIS A 15 -5.45 6.25 -11.04
N LEU A 16 -5.21 6.40 -9.74
CA LEU A 16 -3.89 6.72 -9.21
C LEU A 16 -2.95 5.53 -9.41
N LEU A 17 -1.75 5.81 -9.95
CA LEU A 17 -0.73 4.79 -10.19
C LEU A 17 -0.22 4.20 -8.86
N ASP A 18 -0.02 5.08 -7.88
CA ASP A 18 0.45 4.82 -6.50
C ASP A 18 -0.69 4.79 -5.48
N GLY A 19 -1.91 4.48 -5.92
CA GLY A 19 -3.08 4.50 -5.05
C GLY A 19 -3.00 3.44 -3.94
N ASP A 20 -2.69 3.87 -2.72
CA ASP A 20 -2.72 3.04 -1.51
C ASP A 20 -4.16 2.89 -0.95
N PRO A 21 -4.68 1.66 -0.73
CA PRO A 21 -6.04 1.43 -0.24
C PRO A 21 -6.36 2.17 1.07
N ALA A 22 -5.43 2.16 2.03
CA ALA A 22 -5.65 2.73 3.35
C ALA A 22 -5.67 4.27 3.31
N SER A 23 -4.63 4.88 2.78
CA SER A 23 -4.46 6.33 2.63
C SER A 23 -5.58 6.94 1.80
N ASN A 24 -5.92 6.32 0.65
CA ASN A 24 -7.02 6.80 -0.19
C ASN A 24 -8.36 6.75 0.56
N THR A 25 -8.68 5.63 1.20
CA THR A 25 -9.95 5.46 1.92
C THR A 25 -10.05 6.42 3.12
N LEU A 26 -9.00 6.53 3.93
CA LEU A 26 -8.98 7.41 5.10
C LEU A 26 -9.04 8.89 4.72
N SER A 27 -8.39 9.27 3.61
CA SER A 27 -8.44 10.63 3.07
C SER A 27 -9.85 11.01 2.62
N TRP A 28 -10.56 10.12 1.93
CA TRP A 28 -11.93 10.39 1.52
C TRP A 28 -12.92 10.41 2.68
N ARG A 29 -12.71 9.59 3.72
CA ARG A 29 -13.45 9.72 4.98
C ARG A 29 -13.24 11.09 5.61
N TRP A 30 -12.02 11.62 5.54
CA TRP A 30 -11.68 12.94 6.09
C TRP A 30 -12.32 14.07 5.29
N VAL A 31 -12.29 13.99 3.96
CA VAL A 31 -13.03 14.88 3.06
C VAL A 31 -14.53 14.88 3.40
N ALA A 32 -15.10 13.72 3.71
CA ALA A 32 -16.51 13.58 4.09
C ALA A 32 -16.84 14.07 5.51
N GLY A 33 -15.85 14.48 6.31
CA GLY A 33 -16.04 14.92 7.69
C GLY A 33 -16.28 13.78 8.70
N LEU A 34 -15.98 12.52 8.35
CA LEU A 34 -16.20 11.37 9.24
C LEU A 34 -15.30 11.38 10.47
N GLN A 35 -14.06 11.88 10.35
CA GLN A 35 -13.12 11.95 11.48
C GLN A 35 -13.35 13.19 12.35
N THR A 36 -13.88 14.28 11.80
CA THR A 36 -14.13 15.53 12.53
C THR A 36 -15.50 16.09 12.15
N PRO A 37 -16.52 15.89 13.02
CA PRO A 37 -17.87 16.36 12.77
C PRO A 37 -17.91 17.86 12.43
N GLY A 38 -18.65 18.21 11.37
CA GLY A 38 -18.76 19.60 10.90
C GLY A 38 -17.58 20.11 10.08
N LYS A 39 -16.56 19.29 9.79
CA LYS A 39 -15.40 19.64 8.94
C LYS A 39 -15.42 18.92 7.59
N THR A 40 -16.55 18.99 6.89
CA THR A 40 -16.68 18.44 5.53
C THR A 40 -16.01 19.37 4.52
N TYR A 41 -15.20 18.80 3.63
CA TYR A 41 -14.60 19.52 2.52
C TYR A 41 -15.59 19.60 1.36
N LEU A 42 -16.11 20.81 1.12
CA LEU A 42 -17.05 21.07 0.03
C LEU A 42 -16.32 21.74 -1.13
N ALA A 43 -16.40 21.12 -2.31
CA ALA A 43 -15.98 21.76 -3.54
C ALA A 43 -16.88 22.98 -3.79
N ARG A 44 -16.26 24.15 -3.96
CA ARG A 44 -16.94 25.41 -4.28
C ARG A 44 -16.56 25.82 -5.69
N ARG A 45 -17.48 26.44 -6.41
CA ARG A 45 -17.25 26.92 -7.77
C ARG A 45 -16.01 27.81 -7.86
N SER A 46 -15.87 28.76 -6.94
CA SER A 46 -14.71 29.65 -6.88
C SER A 46 -13.38 28.93 -6.69
N ASN A 47 -13.36 27.79 -6.00
CA ASN A 47 -12.16 26.95 -5.89
C ASN A 47 -11.88 26.22 -7.21
N LEU A 48 -12.92 25.68 -7.85
CA LEU A 48 -12.78 25.00 -9.14
C LEU A 48 -12.24 25.96 -10.21
N GLU A 49 -12.83 27.16 -10.34
CA GLU A 49 -12.40 28.19 -11.30
C GLU A 49 -10.98 28.72 -11.02
N LYS A 50 -10.53 28.65 -9.77
CA LYS A 50 -9.17 29.09 -9.39
C LYS A 50 -8.10 28.04 -9.69
N TYR A 51 -8.40 26.76 -9.52
CA TYR A 51 -7.40 25.69 -9.51
C TYR A 51 -7.49 24.69 -10.67
N MET A 52 -8.58 24.71 -11.45
CA MET A 52 -8.71 23.87 -12.64
C MET A 52 -8.39 24.65 -13.92
N ASP A 53 -8.07 23.91 -14.97
CA ASP A 53 -7.85 24.47 -16.29
C ASP A 53 -9.12 25.17 -16.84
N PRO A 54 -9.02 26.37 -17.42
CA PRO A 54 -10.18 27.11 -17.93
C PRO A 54 -10.98 26.39 -19.01
N GLU A 55 -10.33 25.59 -19.88
CA GLU A 55 -11.01 24.83 -20.93
C GLU A 55 -11.87 23.72 -20.31
N GLN A 56 -11.34 23.02 -19.30
CA GLN A 56 -12.09 22.04 -18.52
C GLN A 56 -13.28 22.68 -17.81
N ILE A 57 -13.09 23.83 -17.16
CA ILE A 57 -14.17 24.58 -16.51
C ILE A 57 -15.27 24.96 -17.51
N SER A 58 -14.89 25.43 -18.70
CA SER A 58 -15.82 25.75 -19.78
C SER A 58 -16.66 24.54 -20.22
N SER A 59 -16.01 23.38 -20.38
CA SER A 59 -16.69 22.11 -20.71
C SER A 59 -17.67 21.63 -19.64
N LEU A 60 -17.48 22.06 -18.38
CA LEU A 60 -18.32 21.69 -17.23
C LEU A 60 -19.41 22.73 -16.92
N SER A 61 -19.60 23.73 -17.79
CA SER A 61 -20.50 24.88 -17.57
C SER A 61 -21.91 24.50 -17.08
N ASN A 62 -22.50 23.42 -17.60
CA ASN A 62 -23.83 22.93 -17.18
C ASN A 62 -23.87 22.35 -15.75
N GLY A 63 -22.73 21.97 -15.17
CA GLY A 63 -22.62 21.37 -13.84
C GLY A 63 -22.15 22.33 -12.73
N LEU A 64 -21.55 23.47 -13.08
CA LEU A 64 -20.93 24.39 -12.11
C LEU A 64 -21.90 25.00 -11.11
N ALA A 65 -23.16 25.20 -11.51
CA ALA A 65 -24.21 25.74 -10.63
C ALA A 65 -24.41 24.90 -9.35
N ALA A 66 -24.11 23.59 -9.39
CA ALA A 66 -24.19 22.71 -8.22
C ALA A 66 -23.14 23.05 -7.12
N PHE A 67 -22.11 23.82 -7.46
CA PHE A 67 -21.00 24.18 -6.57
C PHE A 67 -21.04 25.64 -6.10
N GLU A 68 -22.08 26.41 -6.44
CA GLU A 68 -22.25 27.79 -5.97
C GLU A 68 -22.46 27.84 -4.44
N ASN A 69 -23.39 27.00 -3.95
CA ASN A 69 -23.75 26.94 -2.54
C ASN A 69 -23.83 25.47 -2.06
N PRO A 70 -22.70 24.74 -2.07
CA PRO A 70 -22.70 23.33 -1.71
C PRO A 70 -23.10 23.16 -0.24
N GLN A 71 -23.89 22.13 0.03
CA GLN A 71 -24.31 21.77 1.39
C GLN A 71 -23.66 20.46 1.80
N SER A 72 -23.21 20.39 3.04
CA SER A 72 -22.68 19.15 3.60
C SER A 72 -23.81 18.18 3.90
N LEU A 73 -23.63 16.93 3.46
CA LEU A 73 -24.44 15.79 3.86
C LEU A 73 -23.51 14.84 4.61
N PRO A 74 -23.28 15.05 5.92
CA PRO A 74 -22.37 14.21 6.67
C PRO A 74 -22.93 12.78 6.70
N PRO A 75 -22.11 11.76 6.41
CA PRO A 75 -22.52 10.37 6.59
C PRO A 75 -22.80 10.08 8.07
N GLU A 76 -23.64 9.09 8.33
CA GLU A 76 -23.88 8.63 9.70
C GLU A 76 -22.57 8.15 10.33
N LEU A 77 -22.29 8.65 11.54
CA LEU A 77 -21.15 8.23 12.34
C LEU A 77 -21.47 6.86 12.93
N VAL A 78 -21.07 5.81 12.25
CA VAL A 78 -21.02 4.47 12.84
C VAL A 78 -19.93 4.49 13.91
N GLY A 79 -20.21 3.92 15.09
CA GLY A 79 -19.23 3.79 16.17
C GLY A 79 -17.93 3.19 15.64
N LYS A 80 -16.79 3.65 16.17
CA LYS A 80 -15.48 3.08 15.79
C LYS A 80 -15.50 1.60 16.15
N SER A 81 -15.27 0.73 15.15
CA SER A 81 -14.95 -0.66 15.44
C SER A 81 -13.76 -0.71 16.41
N PRO A 82 -13.74 -1.65 17.36
CA PRO A 82 -12.58 -1.84 18.21
C PRO A 82 -11.34 -2.05 17.35
N MET A 83 -10.20 -1.50 17.76
CA MET A 83 -8.94 -1.76 17.06
C MET A 83 -8.65 -3.26 17.13
N THR A 84 -8.76 -3.93 16.01
CA THR A 84 -8.32 -5.31 15.83
C THR A 84 -6.85 -5.28 15.44
N CYS A 85 -5.98 -4.82 16.33
CA CYS A 85 -4.57 -5.19 16.24
C CYS A 85 -4.51 -6.64 16.71
N THR A 86 -4.58 -7.59 15.79
CA THR A 86 -4.07 -8.92 16.09
C THR A 86 -2.61 -8.72 16.44
N ASN A 87 -2.22 -9.10 17.66
CA ASN A 87 -0.81 -9.38 17.96
C ASN A 87 -0.45 -10.59 17.10
N GLU A 88 -0.27 -10.39 15.80
CA GLU A 88 0.30 -11.42 14.96
C GLU A 88 1.68 -11.69 15.50
N GLN A 89 1.92 -12.95 15.83
CA GLN A 89 3.22 -13.37 16.32
C GLN A 89 4.22 -13.00 15.25
N VAL A 90 5.20 -12.18 15.62
CA VAL A 90 6.41 -12.03 14.81
C VAL A 90 7.02 -13.41 14.79
N ASP A 91 6.83 -14.09 13.67
CA ASP A 91 7.44 -15.39 13.44
C ASP A 91 8.95 -15.19 13.51
N THR A 92 9.54 -15.54 14.64
CA THR A 92 10.99 -15.64 14.81
C THR A 92 11.44 -16.87 14.05
N LEU A 93 11.48 -16.78 12.72
CA LEU A 93 11.75 -17.91 11.87
C LEU A 93 13.21 -17.89 11.42
N THR A 94 13.88 -19.01 11.67
CA THR A 94 15.15 -19.33 11.06
C THR A 94 14.87 -19.65 9.60
N LEU A 95 15.11 -18.68 8.72
CA LEU A 95 15.12 -18.90 7.28
C LEU A 95 16.11 -20.02 6.97
N SER A 96 15.66 -21.02 6.21
CA SER A 96 16.54 -22.10 5.77
C SER A 96 17.08 -21.75 4.40
N ASP A 97 18.35 -22.09 4.16
CA ASP A 97 18.92 -21.94 2.82
C ASP A 97 18.09 -22.76 1.81
N GLY A 98 17.70 -22.11 0.71
CA GLY A 98 16.93 -22.75 -0.36
C GLY A 98 15.42 -22.49 -0.35
N ASP A 99 14.91 -21.64 0.53
CA ASP A 99 13.53 -21.16 0.48
C ASP A 99 13.27 -20.29 -0.78
N GLY A 100 12.00 -20.08 -1.13
CA GLY A 100 11.64 -19.20 -2.26
C GLY A 100 11.18 -17.82 -1.79
N LEU A 101 11.61 -16.78 -2.51
CA LEU A 101 11.19 -15.40 -2.27
C LEU A 101 9.98 -15.05 -3.15
N TRP A 102 8.92 -14.53 -2.53
CA TRP A 102 7.79 -13.91 -3.21
C TRP A 102 7.85 -12.39 -3.07
N ILE A 103 7.81 -11.67 -4.19
CA ILE A 103 7.72 -10.21 -4.28
C ILE A 103 6.35 -9.83 -4.83
N HIS A 104 5.69 -8.85 -4.22
CA HIS A 104 4.37 -8.36 -4.60
C HIS A 104 4.38 -6.85 -4.89
N GLU A 105 3.27 -6.34 -5.44
CA GLU A 105 3.16 -4.97 -5.98
C GLU A 105 3.13 -3.84 -4.94
N GLU A 106 3.05 -4.16 -3.65
CA GLU A 106 3.10 -3.15 -2.57
C GLU A 106 4.53 -2.85 -2.11
N ASP A 107 5.51 -3.73 -2.41
CA ASP A 107 6.88 -3.62 -1.91
C ASP A 107 7.88 -4.07 -3.00
N LEU A 108 8.24 -3.15 -3.90
CA LEU A 108 9.04 -3.46 -5.09
C LEU A 108 10.57 -3.39 -4.88
N ALA A 109 11.02 -3.03 -3.68
CA ALA A 109 12.45 -2.86 -3.34
C ALA A 109 12.86 -3.79 -2.18
N VAL A 110 12.64 -5.09 -2.39
CA VAL A 110 12.86 -6.14 -1.39
C VAL A 110 14.34 -6.33 -1.08
N GLU A 111 15.23 -6.02 -2.03
CA GLU A 111 16.67 -6.04 -1.82
C GLU A 111 17.17 -4.93 -0.88
N ASN A 112 16.31 -3.95 -0.57
CA ASN A 112 16.56 -2.90 0.44
C ASN A 112 15.80 -3.21 1.75
N SER A 113 15.72 -4.50 2.12
CA SER A 113 14.98 -4.97 3.30
C SER A 113 15.82 -5.98 4.10
N PRO A 114 15.35 -6.47 5.26
CA PRO A 114 16.03 -7.54 5.99
C PRO A 114 16.30 -8.79 5.13
N LEU A 115 15.49 -9.03 4.09
CA LEU A 115 15.62 -10.17 3.18
C LEU A 115 16.86 -10.10 2.28
N ALA A 116 17.51 -8.93 2.15
CA ALA A 116 18.64 -8.71 1.26
C ALA A 116 19.82 -9.66 1.50
N LYS A 117 20.04 -10.07 2.74
CA LYS A 117 21.20 -10.90 3.15
C LYS A 117 20.89 -12.39 3.15
N HIS A 118 19.65 -12.78 2.84
CA HIS A 118 19.24 -14.17 2.82
C HIS A 118 19.47 -14.81 1.45
N VAL A 119 19.72 -16.13 1.47
CA VAL A 119 19.92 -16.93 0.26
C VAL A 119 18.61 -17.60 -0.11
N PHE A 120 18.11 -17.32 -1.31
CA PHE A 120 16.92 -17.95 -1.88
C PHE A 120 17.30 -18.89 -3.02
N SER A 121 16.49 -19.91 -3.29
CA SER A 121 16.68 -20.81 -4.45
C SER A 121 16.04 -20.28 -5.74
N THR A 122 15.00 -19.46 -5.61
CA THR A 122 14.24 -18.88 -6.71
C THR A 122 13.42 -17.67 -6.21
N VAL A 123 13.10 -16.75 -7.12
CA VAL A 123 12.25 -15.59 -6.86
C VAL A 123 11.01 -15.64 -7.76
N LEU A 124 9.85 -15.33 -7.19
CA LEU A 124 8.62 -15.09 -7.93
C LEU A 124 8.11 -13.68 -7.63
N VAL A 125 7.86 -12.91 -8.68
CA VAL A 125 7.22 -11.59 -8.61
C VAL A 125 5.81 -11.70 -9.17
N THR A 126 4.79 -11.27 -8.42
CA THR A 126 3.39 -11.35 -8.86
C THR A 126 2.63 -10.05 -8.74
N ALA A 127 1.70 -9.84 -9.67
CA ALA A 127 0.62 -8.86 -9.52
C ALA A 127 -0.59 -9.41 -8.75
N ASP A 128 -1.38 -8.53 -8.12
CA ASP A 128 -2.74 -8.84 -7.64
C ASP A 128 -3.77 -8.65 -8.76
N VAL A 129 -3.74 -9.56 -9.74
CA VAL A 129 -4.57 -9.51 -10.95
C VAL A 129 -6.07 -9.48 -10.63
N ASP A 130 -6.49 -10.11 -9.54
CA ASP A 130 -7.90 -10.14 -9.14
C ASP A 130 -8.32 -8.78 -8.58
N SER A 131 -7.47 -8.11 -7.79
CA SER A 131 -7.70 -6.71 -7.37
C SER A 131 -7.79 -5.77 -8.57
N TRP A 132 -6.89 -5.89 -9.56
CA TRP A 132 -6.93 -5.06 -10.77
C TRP A 132 -8.27 -5.17 -11.51
N LYS A 133 -8.83 -6.37 -11.60
CA LYS A 133 -10.16 -6.62 -12.19
C LYS A 133 -11.28 -6.08 -11.31
N ASN A 134 -11.26 -6.38 -10.02
CA ASN A 134 -12.31 -6.00 -9.06
C ASN A 134 -12.45 -4.47 -8.96
N HIS A 135 -11.35 -3.74 -9.10
CA HIS A 135 -11.32 -2.28 -9.08
C HIS A 135 -11.30 -1.65 -10.48
N ALA A 136 -11.44 -2.47 -11.53
CA ALA A 136 -11.50 -2.06 -12.93
C ALA A 136 -10.35 -1.10 -13.33
N PHE A 137 -9.12 -1.41 -12.93
CA PHE A 137 -7.94 -0.61 -13.25
C PHE A 137 -7.82 -0.40 -14.77
N PRO A 138 -7.55 0.83 -15.24
CA PRO A 138 -7.33 1.10 -16.65
C PRO A 138 -6.02 0.47 -17.12
N ASN A 139 -5.93 0.17 -18.42
CA ASN A 139 -4.71 -0.40 -19.03
C ASN A 139 -3.46 0.43 -18.70
N SER A 140 -3.55 1.76 -18.68
CA SER A 140 -2.41 2.62 -18.34
C SER A 140 -1.85 2.38 -16.94
N LYS A 141 -2.71 2.04 -15.96
CA LYS A 141 -2.27 1.70 -14.61
C LYS A 141 -1.71 0.27 -14.58
N ILE A 142 -2.39 -0.67 -15.23
CA ILE A 142 -1.94 -2.07 -15.34
C ILE A 142 -0.55 -2.15 -15.99
N ASP A 143 -0.34 -1.41 -17.09
CA ASP A 143 0.94 -1.34 -17.80
C ASP A 143 2.03 -0.74 -16.92
N TRP A 144 1.71 0.31 -16.15
CA TRP A 144 2.65 0.94 -15.22
C TRP A 144 3.06 -0.02 -14.08
N ILE A 145 2.10 -0.67 -13.41
CA ILE A 145 2.41 -1.61 -12.33
C ILE A 145 3.17 -2.82 -12.89
N SER A 146 2.78 -3.33 -14.06
CA SER A 146 3.49 -4.44 -14.72
C SER A 146 4.94 -4.07 -15.03
N ALA A 147 5.20 -2.86 -15.53
CA ALA A 147 6.55 -2.38 -15.77
C ALA A 147 7.37 -2.28 -14.47
N ALA A 148 6.75 -1.81 -13.38
CA ALA A 148 7.39 -1.72 -12.07
C ALA A 148 7.70 -3.11 -11.47
N LEU A 149 6.82 -4.09 -11.64
CA LEU A 149 7.05 -5.49 -11.25
C LEU A 149 8.15 -6.15 -12.09
N HIS A 150 8.22 -5.85 -13.39
CA HIS A 150 9.32 -6.32 -14.24
C HIS A 150 10.67 -5.72 -13.82
N ASP A 151 10.72 -4.43 -13.49
CA ASP A 151 11.91 -3.79 -12.94
C ASP A 151 12.34 -4.44 -11.61
N ALA A 152 11.39 -4.67 -10.69
CA ALA A 152 11.67 -5.38 -9.43
C ALA A 152 12.22 -6.79 -9.67
N GLY A 153 11.69 -7.51 -10.68
CA GLY A 153 12.21 -8.81 -11.09
C GLY A 153 13.65 -8.74 -11.60
N ILE A 154 14.00 -7.73 -12.39
CA ILE A 154 15.37 -7.51 -12.89
C ILE A 154 16.32 -7.23 -11.71
N ARG A 155 15.95 -6.32 -10.81
CA ARG A 155 16.77 -6.01 -9.62
C ARG A 155 16.92 -7.23 -8.72
N ALA A 156 15.87 -8.03 -8.54
CA ALA A 156 15.94 -9.25 -7.75
C ALA A 156 16.86 -10.31 -8.39
N GLU A 157 16.75 -10.55 -9.70
CA GLU A 157 17.65 -11.48 -10.41
C GLU A 157 19.12 -11.03 -10.29
N GLN A 158 19.38 -9.73 -10.40
CA GLN A 158 20.72 -9.16 -10.23
C GLN A 158 21.25 -9.27 -8.79
N HIS A 159 20.39 -9.07 -7.79
CA HIS A 159 20.81 -9.12 -6.39
C HIS A 159 21.06 -10.54 -5.90
N TRP A 160 20.11 -11.45 -6.12
CA TRP A 160 20.19 -12.83 -5.61
C TRP A 160 20.85 -13.82 -6.58
N GLN A 161 21.04 -13.47 -7.85
CA GLN A 161 21.68 -14.33 -8.86
C GLN A 161 20.99 -15.70 -9.01
N VAL A 162 19.66 -15.71 -8.92
CA VAL A 162 18.82 -16.92 -9.06
C VAL A 162 17.73 -16.70 -10.11
N SER A 163 17.09 -17.80 -10.52
CA SER A 163 15.97 -17.73 -11.46
C SER A 163 14.82 -16.91 -10.86
N THR A 164 14.50 -15.82 -11.54
CA THR A 164 13.38 -14.93 -11.21
C THR A 164 12.29 -15.06 -12.26
N ARG A 165 11.05 -15.28 -11.82
CA ARG A 165 9.86 -15.26 -12.69
C ARG A 165 8.98 -14.07 -12.33
N VAL A 166 8.49 -13.36 -13.34
CA VAL A 166 7.48 -12.31 -13.19
C VAL A 166 6.16 -12.81 -13.79
N GLU A 167 5.08 -12.71 -13.03
CA GLU A 167 3.74 -13.11 -13.44
C GLU A 167 2.72 -11.99 -13.17
N THR A 168 2.10 -11.48 -14.24
CA THR A 168 1.14 -10.35 -14.17
C THR A 168 -0.22 -10.67 -14.78
N LYS A 169 -0.50 -11.94 -15.10
CA LYS A 169 -1.72 -12.35 -15.81
C LYS A 169 -2.53 -13.40 -15.06
N VAL A 170 -1.90 -14.15 -14.18
CA VAL A 170 -2.52 -15.20 -13.36
C VAL A 170 -2.72 -14.70 -11.94
N ALA A 171 -3.84 -15.09 -11.30
CA ALA A 171 -4.09 -14.81 -9.89
C ALA A 171 -2.92 -15.32 -9.02
N HIS A 172 -2.38 -14.46 -8.16
CA HIS A 172 -1.15 -14.72 -7.40
C HIS A 172 -1.26 -15.96 -6.52
N VAL A 173 -2.41 -16.18 -5.86
CA VAL A 173 -2.62 -17.37 -5.02
C VAL A 173 -2.32 -18.68 -5.77
N ASN A 174 -2.85 -18.79 -6.99
CA ASN A 174 -2.64 -19.98 -7.83
C ASN A 174 -1.21 -20.06 -8.35
N MET A 175 -0.63 -18.93 -8.77
CA MET A 175 0.74 -18.88 -9.30
C MET A 175 1.76 -19.24 -8.22
N ILE A 176 1.65 -18.67 -7.02
CA ILE A 176 2.55 -18.94 -5.89
C ILE A 176 2.52 -20.42 -5.52
N LEU A 177 1.32 -21.01 -5.41
CA LEU A 177 1.18 -22.44 -5.10
C LEU A 177 1.84 -23.33 -6.17
N GLN A 178 1.61 -23.05 -7.46
CA GLN A 178 2.17 -23.83 -8.55
C GLN A 178 3.69 -23.71 -8.62
N TRP A 179 4.20 -22.49 -8.49
CA TRP A 179 5.64 -22.22 -8.44
C TRP A 179 6.30 -22.92 -7.25
N ALA A 180 5.72 -22.82 -6.06
CA ALA A 180 6.29 -23.44 -4.87
C ALA A 180 6.34 -24.97 -4.96
N LYS A 181 5.29 -25.60 -5.52
CA LYS A 181 5.29 -27.04 -5.83
C LYS A 181 6.33 -27.42 -6.87
N PHE A 182 6.44 -26.65 -7.96
CA PHE A 182 7.38 -26.93 -9.04
C PHE A 182 8.84 -26.92 -8.55
N HIS A 183 9.18 -26.00 -7.65
CA HIS A 183 10.52 -25.89 -7.07
C HIS A 183 10.71 -26.72 -5.78
N ASN A 184 9.70 -27.50 -5.35
CA ASN A 184 9.71 -28.28 -4.10
C ASN A 184 10.06 -27.44 -2.86
N LEU A 185 9.58 -26.21 -2.81
CA LEU A 185 9.87 -25.30 -1.70
C LEU A 185 9.25 -25.81 -0.40
N GLN A 186 9.96 -25.65 0.70
CA GLN A 186 9.39 -25.86 2.05
C GLN A 186 8.72 -24.59 2.57
N GLN A 187 9.19 -23.42 2.10
CA GLN A 187 8.74 -22.12 2.56
C GLN A 187 8.67 -21.12 1.40
N VAL A 188 7.66 -20.26 1.46
CA VAL A 188 7.54 -19.04 0.67
C VAL A 188 7.71 -17.88 1.63
N VAL A 189 8.70 -17.03 1.36
CA VAL A 189 9.06 -15.88 2.20
C VAL A 189 8.69 -14.61 1.47
N THR A 190 8.10 -13.63 2.15
CA THR A 190 7.74 -12.36 1.54
C THR A 190 7.77 -11.23 2.57
N LEU A 191 7.88 -9.99 2.10
CA LEU A 191 7.52 -8.84 2.93
C LEU A 191 6.01 -8.90 3.18
N ARG A 192 5.56 -8.48 4.35
CA ARG A 192 4.14 -8.55 4.71
C ARG A 192 3.34 -7.53 3.90
N PRO A 193 2.31 -7.95 3.14
CA PRO A 193 1.35 -7.02 2.55
C PRO A 193 0.69 -6.14 3.62
N ASP A 194 0.52 -4.86 3.34
CA ASP A 194 -0.16 -3.92 4.23
C ASP A 194 -1.68 -4.10 4.14
N VAL A 195 -2.43 -3.38 4.99
CA VAL A 195 -3.90 -3.48 5.02
C VAL A 195 -4.50 -3.09 3.66
N GLY A 196 -5.09 -4.07 2.97
CA GLY A 196 -5.68 -3.88 1.65
C GLY A 196 -6.06 -5.21 0.97
N PRO A 197 -6.48 -5.17 -0.31
CA PRO A 197 -6.91 -6.34 -1.07
C PRO A 197 -5.89 -7.49 -1.09
N LEU A 198 -4.59 -7.15 -1.15
CA LEU A 198 -3.53 -8.15 -1.14
C LEU A 198 -3.46 -8.86 0.21
N ASN A 199 -3.49 -8.13 1.32
CA ASN A 199 -3.56 -8.73 2.66
C ASN A 199 -4.87 -9.53 2.88
N ASP A 200 -5.99 -9.07 2.34
CA ASP A 200 -7.28 -9.80 2.38
C ASP A 200 -7.21 -11.17 1.68
N SER A 201 -6.26 -11.35 0.75
CA SER A 201 -6.02 -12.62 0.05
C SER A 201 -5.15 -13.61 0.84
N LEU A 202 -4.41 -13.16 1.86
CA LEU A 202 -3.46 -13.99 2.61
C LEU A 202 -4.09 -15.21 3.28
N PRO A 203 -5.30 -15.16 3.87
CA PRO A 203 -5.93 -16.35 4.43
C PRO A 203 -6.12 -17.47 3.40
N ALA A 204 -6.52 -17.13 2.17
CA ALA A 204 -6.71 -18.09 1.09
C ALA A 204 -5.37 -18.66 0.57
N LEU A 205 -4.35 -17.80 0.45
CA LEU A 205 -2.99 -18.23 0.11
C LEU A 205 -2.42 -19.17 1.17
N HIS A 206 -2.51 -18.78 2.44
CA HIS A 206 -2.01 -19.56 3.57
C HIS A 206 -2.66 -20.93 3.63
N ALA A 207 -3.99 -21.01 3.54
CA ALA A 207 -4.70 -22.29 3.50
C ALA A 207 -4.21 -23.19 2.34
N SER A 208 -4.05 -22.61 1.15
CA SER A 208 -3.62 -23.34 -0.05
C SER A 208 -2.18 -23.87 0.06
N LEU A 209 -1.28 -23.12 0.70
CA LEU A 209 0.10 -23.53 0.94
C LEU A 209 0.20 -24.60 2.04
N VAL A 210 -0.56 -24.46 3.13
CA VAL A 210 -0.62 -25.44 4.23
C VAL A 210 -1.11 -26.80 3.73
N ASP A 211 -2.14 -26.83 2.87
CA ASP A 211 -2.62 -28.06 2.24
C ASP A 211 -1.55 -28.78 1.38
N ALA A 212 -0.53 -28.03 0.94
CA ALA A 212 0.62 -28.55 0.20
C ALA A 212 1.85 -28.80 1.08
N GLY A 213 1.76 -28.60 2.40
CA GLY A 213 2.88 -28.74 3.33
C GLY A 213 3.93 -27.62 3.24
N ILE A 214 3.57 -26.46 2.68
CA ILE A 214 4.45 -25.31 2.45
C ILE A 214 4.11 -24.22 3.46
N ARG A 215 5.11 -23.64 4.12
CA ARG A 215 4.91 -22.52 5.05
C ARG A 215 4.93 -21.18 4.31
N LEU A 216 4.06 -20.26 4.69
CA LEU A 216 4.15 -18.85 4.30
C LEU A 216 4.79 -18.06 5.43
N ILE A 217 5.87 -17.34 5.14
CA ILE A 217 6.63 -16.54 6.10
C ILE A 217 6.49 -15.07 5.74
N LEU A 218 5.89 -14.30 6.64
CA LEU A 218 5.64 -12.87 6.47
C LEU A 218 6.64 -12.07 7.31
N ILE A 219 7.46 -11.28 6.63
CA ILE A 219 8.52 -10.48 7.25
C ILE A 219 8.13 -9.01 7.22
N ASP A 220 8.23 -8.36 8.38
CA ASP A 220 8.05 -6.92 8.52
C ASP A 220 9.40 -6.20 8.48
N ARG A 221 9.42 -4.98 7.93
CA ARG A 221 10.57 -4.09 8.06
C ARG A 221 10.70 -3.63 9.54
N PRO A 222 11.88 -3.73 10.15
CA PRO A 222 12.10 -3.29 11.52
C PRO A 222 11.74 -1.81 11.73
N GLU A 223 12.02 -0.97 10.74
CA GLU A 223 11.69 0.47 10.76
C GLU A 223 10.17 0.68 10.88
N ASP A 224 9.37 -0.06 10.11
CA ASP A 224 7.91 0.04 10.12
C ASP A 224 7.34 -0.38 11.48
N LEU A 225 7.81 -1.50 12.04
CA LEU A 225 7.39 -1.94 13.38
C LEU A 225 7.69 -0.88 14.45
N GLN A 226 8.81 -0.16 14.33
CA GLN A 226 9.18 0.89 15.28
C GLN A 226 8.26 2.10 15.21
N ILE A 227 7.82 2.52 14.02
CA ILE A 227 7.02 3.72 13.84
C ILE A 227 5.51 3.47 13.86
N ARG A 228 5.04 2.28 13.45
CA ARG A 228 3.61 1.91 13.40
C ARG A 228 2.91 2.10 14.74
N GLN A 229 3.58 1.84 15.86
CA GLN A 229 3.03 2.06 17.21
C GLN A 229 2.64 3.53 17.49
N PHE A 230 3.22 4.49 16.76
CA PHE A 230 2.91 5.91 16.91
C PHE A 230 1.66 6.33 16.13
N ALA A 231 1.13 5.49 15.24
CA ALA A 231 -0.05 5.75 14.41
C ALA A 231 -1.36 5.61 15.20
N SER A 232 -1.42 6.22 16.39
CA SER A 232 -2.58 6.22 17.30
C SER A 232 -3.52 7.42 17.11
N GLY A 233 -3.15 8.36 16.23
CA GLY A 233 -3.85 9.63 16.04
C GLY A 233 -3.57 10.27 14.68
N GLY A 234 -3.73 11.59 14.59
CA GLY A 234 -3.49 12.33 13.35
C GLY A 234 -2.01 12.45 12.98
N PHE A 235 -1.74 12.78 11.71
CA PHE A 235 -0.40 12.88 11.13
C PHE A 235 0.59 13.70 11.98
N PHE A 236 0.20 14.87 12.50
CA PHE A 236 1.13 15.72 13.27
C PHE A 236 1.58 15.09 14.59
N GLN A 237 0.70 14.33 15.26
CA GLN A 237 1.06 13.60 16.46
C GLN A 237 1.97 12.43 16.13
N PHE A 238 1.62 11.66 15.11
CA PHE A 238 2.45 10.59 14.58
C PHE A 238 3.85 11.11 14.24
N TRP A 239 3.93 12.14 13.40
CA TRP A 239 5.19 12.73 12.93
C TRP A 239 6.06 13.23 14.09
N LYS A 240 5.48 13.92 15.08
CA LYS A 240 6.23 14.37 16.26
C LYS A 240 6.88 13.21 17.03
N LEU A 241 6.16 12.09 17.20
CA LEU A 241 6.68 10.91 17.89
C LEU A 241 7.74 10.18 17.05
N THR A 242 7.47 10.02 15.76
CA THR A 242 8.40 9.43 14.77
C THR A 242 9.71 10.22 14.71
N GLN A 243 9.64 11.55 14.63
CA GLN A 243 10.83 12.40 14.63
C GLN A 243 11.65 12.21 15.91
N LYS A 244 10.99 12.19 17.08
CA LYS A 244 11.69 11.97 18.35
C LYS A 244 12.38 10.61 18.40
N LYS A 245 11.83 9.58 17.75
CA LYS A 245 12.41 8.24 17.70
C LYS A 245 13.55 8.12 16.69
N LEU A 246 13.37 8.64 15.48
CA LEU A 246 14.33 8.53 14.37
C LEU A 246 15.50 9.52 14.50
N PHE A 247 15.28 10.69 15.10
CA PHE A 247 16.27 11.76 15.21
C PHE A 247 16.74 12.00 16.66
N ALA A 248 16.54 11.05 17.57
CA ALA A 248 16.94 11.19 18.98
C ALA A 248 18.43 11.51 19.16
N ASP A 249 19.29 11.03 18.24
CA ASP A 249 20.75 11.17 18.31
C ASP A 249 21.32 12.34 17.49
N SER A 250 20.47 13.12 16.78
CA SER A 250 20.91 14.22 15.90
C SER A 250 20.50 15.61 16.38
N ILE A 251 19.89 15.77 17.57
CA ILE A 251 19.52 17.08 18.13
C ILE A 251 20.71 17.70 18.87
N ALA A 252 21.79 17.93 18.15
CA ALA A 252 22.71 19.03 18.42
C ALA A 252 22.67 19.95 17.19
N SER A 253 21.80 20.96 17.27
CA SER A 253 21.51 21.98 16.24
C SER A 253 20.60 21.50 15.09
N VAL A 254 19.40 22.08 14.99
CA VAL A 254 19.04 23.02 13.92
C VAL A 254 17.57 23.46 14.08
N SER A 255 17.40 24.77 13.89
CA SER A 255 16.22 25.63 13.78
C SER A 255 14.90 25.02 13.27
N SER A 256 13.80 25.50 13.87
CA SER A 256 12.38 25.18 13.68
C SER A 256 11.74 25.55 12.32
N LYS A 257 12.31 25.11 11.20
CA LYS A 257 11.58 25.08 9.91
C LYS A 257 11.61 23.66 9.36
N PRO A 258 10.56 23.20 8.65
CA PRO A 258 10.57 21.90 7.98
C PRO A 258 11.60 21.97 6.86
N GLN A 259 12.85 21.67 7.18
CA GLN A 259 13.84 21.29 6.19
C GLN A 259 13.41 19.91 5.68
N GLN A 260 13.46 19.73 4.38
CA GLN A 260 13.41 18.43 3.74
C GLN A 260 14.57 17.62 4.33
N LEU A 261 14.27 16.82 5.35
CA LEU A 261 15.24 15.93 5.97
C LEU A 261 15.38 14.74 5.03
N TRP A 262 16.54 14.65 4.40
CA TRP A 262 16.95 13.44 3.69
C TRP A 262 16.99 12.31 4.73
N ILE A 263 16.16 11.29 4.52
CA ILE A 263 16.27 10.05 5.29
C ILE A 263 17.37 9.26 4.58
N ASP A 264 18.57 9.30 5.13
CA ASP A 264 19.64 8.40 4.71
C ASP A 264 19.26 7.00 5.21
N PHE A 265 18.72 6.18 4.31
CA PHE A 265 18.63 4.74 4.55
C PHE A 265 20.05 4.17 4.54
N PRO A 266 20.42 3.32 5.50
CA PRO A 266 21.72 2.67 5.48
C PRO A 266 21.88 1.85 4.19
N GLN A 267 23.04 2.02 3.54
CA GLN A 267 23.44 1.29 2.33
C GLN A 267 23.41 -0.23 2.52
#